data_AF-A0A1X2DUX2-F1
#
_entry.id   AF-A0A1X2DUX2-F1
#
_cell.length_a   1.000
_cell.length_b   1.000
_cell.length_c   1.000
_cell.angle_alpha   90.00
_cell.angle_beta   90.00
_cell.angle_gamma   90.00
#
_symmetry.space_group_name_H-M   'P 1'
#
loop_
_entity.id
_entity.type
_entity.pdbx_description
1 polymer ?
#
loop_
_entity_poly.entity_id
_entity_poly.type
_entity_poly.pdbx_seq_one_letter_code
_entity_poly.pdbx_strand_id
1 'polypeptide(L)'
;MTSSHASPANSSLLSRIPNISRSDTHVRIYVLVALGLAVWELACLYFVLAVYRTDIYSLSYYAANYNFGFVRRGLGGELIRIFGDDHYFTAAYASMWVPAVAWLIALALLILTILSRGTRSERRMMLALLVPVLPFSLAYAIFSPRPELLGMSALAGLGMALTWIRAPRPRIAFSALYGIAIASLALIHEAIPLELALGAILAIIVLAKDTTAAVRRICAAVAVGPGIVTMFLVARLGRRDVATQLCAQLPHRMIEDPYAALTSRQKTIDYVLGRVESRTDYHDFECHVISQLDRSFTQAIVSVTQVGFVPLGASFILGVLMFAGTTWVIRYFSGVPVGTFLRETRGKWALPLLALASMVLLFMTASDWTRWWVLITFDVAVVYILYAIDRPEIEQTPSRRTVAAFVVVIALLAIPTGHTSHVGGPGIPSGPPAAVQ
;
A
#
# COMPACT_ATOMS: atom_id res chain seq x y z
N MET A 1 -71.79 43.02 39.32
CA MET A 1 -71.76 41.62 39.79
C MET A 1 -71.53 40.75 38.55
N THR A 2 -70.29 40.50 38.14
CA THR A 2 -69.37 39.40 38.54
C THR A 2 -69.80 38.01 38.07
N SER A 3 -69.18 37.52 36.98
CA SER A 3 -68.51 36.19 36.85
C SER A 3 -68.30 35.89 35.34
N SER A 4 -67.09 35.84 34.76
CA SER A 4 -65.99 34.87 34.96
C SER A 4 -66.34 33.44 34.54
N HIS A 5 -65.90 33.03 33.34
CA HIS A 5 -65.39 31.68 33.03
C HIS A 5 -64.56 31.77 31.74
N ALA A 6 -63.24 31.83 31.85
CA ALA A 6 -62.29 30.70 31.84
C ALA A 6 -61.90 30.29 30.42
N SER A 7 -60.81 30.91 29.94
CA SER A 7 -60.10 30.56 28.71
C SER A 7 -59.17 29.36 28.98
N PRO A 8 -59.17 28.30 28.16
CA PRO A 8 -58.26 27.18 28.36
C PRO A 8 -56.85 27.58 27.91
N ALA A 9 -55.98 27.66 28.91
CA ALA A 9 -54.54 27.80 28.75
C ALA A 9 -53.91 26.49 28.23
N ASN A 10 -52.87 26.68 27.41
CA ASN A 10 -51.62 25.94 27.41
C ASN A 10 -51.66 24.40 27.25
N SER A 11 -51.52 23.95 26.01
CA SER A 11 -50.98 22.63 25.67
C SER A 11 -49.88 22.66 24.59
N SER A 12 -49.20 23.80 24.39
CA SER A 12 -48.17 23.96 23.34
C SER A 12 -46.71 23.98 23.84
N LEU A 13 -46.45 23.65 25.12
CA LEU A 13 -45.12 23.79 25.74
C LEU A 13 -44.34 22.48 25.96
N LEU A 14 -44.77 21.36 25.37
CA LEU A 14 -44.07 20.07 25.48
C LEU A 14 -43.52 19.49 24.15
N SER A 15 -43.46 20.27 23.08
CA SER A 15 -42.86 19.81 21.80
C SER A 15 -41.52 20.43 21.42
N ARG A 16 -40.90 21.23 22.30
CA ARG A 16 -39.52 21.74 22.12
C ARG A 16 -38.53 20.99 23.00
N ILE A 17 -38.45 19.67 22.82
CA ILE A 17 -37.15 19.03 22.98
C ILE A 17 -36.40 19.40 21.70
N PRO A 18 -35.28 20.14 21.78
CA PRO A 18 -34.51 20.45 20.59
C PRO A 18 -34.18 19.12 19.91
N ASN A 19 -34.58 18.99 18.64
CA ASN A 19 -33.96 18.05 17.72
C ASN A 19 -32.46 18.37 17.77
N ILE A 20 -31.72 17.75 18.69
CA ILE A 20 -30.28 17.53 18.55
C ILE A 20 -30.21 16.87 17.19
N SER A 21 -29.78 17.65 16.22
CA SER A 21 -30.10 17.37 14.83
C SER A 21 -29.45 16.02 14.51
N ARG A 22 -30.09 15.19 13.71
CA ARG A 22 -29.53 13.89 13.30
C ARG A 22 -28.09 14.01 12.77
N SER A 23 -27.73 15.20 12.25
CA SER A 23 -26.38 15.61 11.87
C SER A 23 -25.40 15.63 13.05
N ASP A 24 -25.77 16.14 14.22
CA ASP A 24 -24.91 16.23 15.41
C ASP A 24 -24.51 14.85 15.94
N THR A 25 -25.40 13.86 15.86
CA THR A 25 -25.09 12.47 16.24
C THR A 25 -24.08 11.84 15.27
N HIS A 26 -24.26 11.98 13.96
CA HIS A 26 -23.35 11.42 12.97
C HIS A 26 -21.97 12.07 13.04
N VAL A 27 -21.90 13.39 13.22
CA VAL A 27 -20.62 14.11 13.42
C VAL A 27 -19.87 13.56 14.64
N ARG A 28 -20.55 13.36 15.77
CA ARG A 28 -19.93 12.74 16.96
C ARG A 28 -19.41 11.33 16.66
N ILE A 29 -20.15 10.52 15.92
CA ILE A 29 -19.71 9.17 15.52
C ILE A 29 -18.42 9.27 14.70
N TYR A 30 -18.36 10.13 13.68
CA TYR A 30 -17.17 10.26 12.84
C TYR A 30 -15.96 10.77 13.62
N VAL A 31 -16.14 11.69 14.57
CA VAL A 31 -15.08 12.15 15.47
C VAL A 31 -14.58 11.01 16.36
N LEU A 32 -15.49 10.23 16.95
CA LEU A 32 -15.10 9.08 17.78
C LEU A 32 -14.38 8.00 16.98
N VAL A 33 -14.82 7.72 15.75
CA VAL A 33 -14.12 6.81 14.83
C VAL A 33 -12.72 7.35 14.51
N ALA A 34 -12.60 8.63 14.18
CA ALA A 34 -11.30 9.25 13.88
C ALA A 34 -10.33 9.16 15.07
N LEU A 35 -10.82 9.47 16.28
CA LEU A 35 -10.04 9.36 17.52
C LEU A 35 -9.65 7.90 17.81
N GLY A 36 -10.59 6.98 17.68
CA GLY A 36 -10.34 5.55 17.87
C GLY A 36 -9.29 5.01 16.90
N LEU A 37 -9.38 5.41 15.62
CA LEU A 37 -8.37 5.08 14.62
C LEU A 37 -7.01 5.67 14.96
N ALA A 38 -6.93 6.96 15.33
CA ALA A 38 -5.67 7.58 15.69
C ALA A 38 -4.98 6.87 16.87
N VAL A 39 -5.75 6.52 17.91
CA VAL A 39 -5.24 5.77 19.07
C VAL A 39 -4.80 4.35 18.66
N TRP A 40 -5.60 3.66 17.86
CA TRP A 40 -5.30 2.31 17.40
C TRP A 40 -4.04 2.25 16.54
N GLU A 41 -3.87 3.21 15.64
CA GLU A 41 -2.72 3.28 14.75
C GLU A 41 -1.45 3.66 15.50
N LEU A 42 -1.55 4.52 16.51
CA LEU A 42 -0.44 4.79 17.43
C LEU A 42 -0.04 3.52 18.20
N ALA A 43 -1.01 2.72 18.62
CA ALA A 43 -0.74 1.43 19.26
C ALA A 43 -0.08 0.43 18.30
N CYS A 44 -0.51 0.37 17.04
CA CYS A 44 0.12 -0.45 16.00
C CYS A 44 1.55 0.00 15.71
N LEU A 45 1.80 1.31 15.61
CA LEU A 45 3.13 1.87 15.44
C LEU A 45 4.03 1.52 16.62
N TYR A 46 3.55 1.70 17.85
CA TYR A 46 4.28 1.28 19.05
C TYR A 46 4.59 -0.22 19.02
N PHE A 47 3.62 -1.06 18.67
CA PHE A 47 3.82 -2.50 18.57
C PHE A 47 4.93 -2.87 17.60
N VAL A 48 4.95 -2.28 16.40
CA VAL A 48 6.00 -2.58 15.41
C VAL A 48 7.37 -2.04 15.83
N LEU A 49 7.42 -0.84 16.43
CA LEU A 49 8.69 -0.23 16.81
C LEU A 49 9.30 -0.84 18.08
N ALA A 50 8.48 -1.33 19.01
CA ALA A 50 8.93 -1.74 20.34
C ALA A 50 8.75 -3.24 20.65
N VAL A 51 7.89 -3.95 19.93
CA VAL A 51 7.53 -5.34 20.26
C VAL A 51 7.83 -6.31 19.10
N TYR A 52 7.53 -5.92 17.87
CA TYR A 52 7.62 -6.81 16.71
C TYR A 52 8.33 -6.11 15.55
N ARG A 53 9.66 -6.01 15.67
CA ARG A 53 10.49 -5.25 14.73
C ARG A 53 10.79 -6.06 13.46
N THR A 54 10.08 -5.77 12.39
CA THR A 54 10.22 -6.45 11.09
C THR A 54 11.37 -5.92 10.23
N ASP A 55 12.22 -5.07 10.81
CA ASP A 55 13.23 -4.26 10.12
C ASP A 55 14.18 -5.10 9.26
N ILE A 56 14.63 -6.26 9.77
CA ILE A 56 15.62 -7.12 9.12
C ILE A 56 15.26 -7.45 7.66
N TYR A 57 13.98 -7.71 7.37
CA TYR A 57 13.56 -8.02 6.00
C TYR A 57 13.57 -6.79 5.10
N SER A 58 13.15 -5.64 5.60
CA SER A 58 13.07 -4.39 4.83
C SER A 58 14.45 -3.78 4.55
N LEU A 59 15.43 -4.03 5.42
CA LEU A 59 16.82 -3.62 5.23
C LEU A 59 17.47 -4.28 4.01
N SER A 60 17.02 -5.49 3.61
CA SER A 60 17.57 -6.22 2.45
C SER A 60 17.46 -5.48 1.12
N TYR A 61 16.52 -4.54 1.00
CA TYR A 61 16.39 -3.69 -0.20
C TYR A 61 17.57 -2.72 -0.39
N TYR A 62 18.38 -2.52 0.65
CA TYR A 62 19.48 -1.56 0.66
C TYR A 62 20.84 -2.22 0.88
N ALA A 63 20.90 -3.55 0.93
CA ALA A 63 22.15 -4.28 1.17
C ALA A 63 23.08 -4.30 -0.07
N ALA A 64 22.51 -4.37 -1.28
CA ALA A 64 23.27 -4.38 -2.52
C ALA A 64 23.66 -2.96 -2.99
N ASN A 65 24.88 -2.80 -3.52
CA ASN A 65 25.41 -1.54 -4.05
C ASN A 65 26.15 -1.78 -5.40
N TYR A 66 26.69 -0.72 -6.01
CA TYR A 66 27.38 -0.78 -7.31
C TYR A 66 28.91 -0.87 -7.23
N ASN A 67 29.51 -1.13 -6.07
CA ASN A 67 30.98 -1.25 -5.93
C ASN A 67 31.60 -2.27 -6.89
N PHE A 68 30.87 -3.35 -7.20
CA PHE A 68 31.32 -4.44 -8.07
C PHE A 68 30.65 -4.43 -9.44
N GLY A 69 30.13 -3.28 -9.87
CA GLY A 69 29.46 -3.08 -11.16
C GLY A 69 27.96 -2.91 -11.02
N PHE A 70 27.25 -2.93 -12.15
CA PHE A 70 25.80 -2.73 -12.16
C PHE A 70 25.08 -4.01 -11.68
N VAL A 71 24.35 -3.93 -10.57
CA VAL A 71 23.66 -5.06 -9.92
C VAL A 71 22.19 -4.74 -9.68
N ARG A 72 21.34 -5.77 -9.55
CA ARG A 72 19.94 -5.58 -9.20
C ARG A 72 19.83 -5.01 -7.77
N ARG A 73 18.94 -4.02 -7.57
CA ARG A 73 18.74 -3.28 -6.31
C ARG A 73 19.91 -2.39 -5.86
N GLY A 74 20.94 -2.23 -6.68
CA GLY A 74 22.16 -1.54 -6.26
C GLY A 74 21.98 -0.07 -5.90
N LEU A 75 20.96 0.63 -6.43
CA LEU A 75 20.75 2.03 -6.07
C LEU A 75 20.39 2.19 -4.58
N GLY A 76 19.74 1.19 -3.96
CA GLY A 76 19.39 1.22 -2.54
C GLY A 76 20.64 1.33 -1.65
N GLY A 77 21.63 0.44 -1.85
CA GLY A 77 22.86 0.48 -1.07
C GLY A 77 23.79 1.62 -1.45
N GLU A 78 23.74 2.12 -2.69
CA GLU A 78 24.46 3.34 -3.05
C GLU A 78 24.00 4.55 -2.23
N LEU A 79 22.71 4.67 -1.92
CA LEU A 79 22.19 5.74 -1.07
C LEU A 79 22.76 5.67 0.35
N ILE A 80 22.93 4.46 0.89
CA ILE A 80 23.55 4.26 2.21
C ILE A 80 25.01 4.68 2.17
N ARG A 81 25.74 4.29 1.12
CA ARG A 81 27.19 4.51 0.99
C ARG A 81 27.61 5.98 1.03
N ILE A 82 26.72 6.90 0.64
CA ILE A 82 26.96 8.36 0.70
C ILE A 82 27.31 8.82 2.13
N PHE A 83 26.82 8.13 3.16
CA PHE A 83 27.02 8.51 4.56
C PHE A 83 28.26 7.89 5.22
N GLY A 84 29.01 7.03 4.50
CA GLY A 84 30.17 6.31 5.03
C GLY A 84 29.81 5.10 5.90
N ASP A 85 30.79 4.20 6.09
CA ASP A 85 30.59 2.89 6.71
C ASP A 85 30.22 2.98 8.21
N ASP A 86 30.76 3.98 8.93
CA ASP A 86 30.47 4.24 10.34
C ASP A 86 28.99 4.59 10.60
N HIS A 87 28.26 4.96 9.56
CA HIS A 87 26.85 5.34 9.62
C HIS A 87 25.92 4.37 8.90
N TYR A 88 26.43 3.20 8.48
CA TYR A 88 25.70 2.22 7.68
C TYR A 88 24.28 1.96 8.20
N PHE A 89 24.15 1.53 9.46
CA PHE A 89 22.84 1.19 10.00
C PHE A 89 21.93 2.40 10.16
N THR A 90 22.46 3.54 10.60
CA THR A 90 21.66 4.77 10.73
C THR A 90 21.09 5.18 9.38
N ALA A 91 21.92 5.16 8.33
CA ALA A 91 21.50 5.43 6.97
C ALA A 91 20.51 4.37 6.46
N ALA A 92 20.76 3.08 6.72
CA ALA A 92 19.88 1.99 6.32
C ALA A 92 18.48 2.11 6.93
N TYR A 93 18.40 2.34 8.25
CA TYR A 93 17.12 2.56 8.95
C TYR A 93 16.41 3.83 8.45
N ALA A 94 17.15 4.91 8.22
CA ALA A 94 16.56 6.13 7.65
C ALA A 94 16.01 5.86 6.24
N SER A 95 16.79 5.23 5.36
CA SER A 95 16.38 4.85 4.01
C SER A 95 15.18 3.91 3.99
N MET A 96 15.08 3.00 4.95
CA MET A 96 13.94 2.09 5.13
C MET A 96 12.65 2.84 5.49
N TRP A 97 12.71 3.82 6.39
CA TRP A 97 11.52 4.56 6.83
C TRP A 97 11.06 5.68 5.90
N VAL A 98 11.94 6.21 5.03
CA VAL A 98 11.60 7.25 4.04
C VAL A 98 10.39 6.88 3.16
N PRO A 99 10.32 5.66 2.56
CA PRO A 99 9.14 5.20 1.81
C PRO A 99 7.83 5.28 2.61
N ALA A 100 7.86 4.85 3.89
CA ALA A 100 6.68 4.90 4.75
C ALA A 100 6.25 6.36 4.99
N VAL A 101 7.17 7.26 5.35
CA VAL A 101 6.88 8.68 5.56
C VAL A 101 6.29 9.33 4.30
N ALA A 102 6.89 9.10 3.13
CA ALA A 102 6.39 9.62 1.86
C ALA A 102 4.95 9.15 1.58
N TRP A 103 4.66 7.89 1.89
CA TRP A 103 3.33 7.33 1.74
C TRP A 103 2.31 7.89 2.73
N LEU A 104 2.69 8.12 3.99
CA LEU A 104 1.83 8.80 4.96
C LEU A 104 1.46 10.21 4.50
N ILE A 105 2.41 10.95 3.92
CA ILE A 105 2.15 12.25 3.31
C ILE A 105 1.16 12.11 2.14
N ALA A 106 1.37 11.15 1.24
CA ALA A 106 0.47 10.90 0.11
C ALA A 106 -0.95 10.52 0.56
N LEU A 107 -1.09 9.70 1.60
CA LEU A 107 -2.37 9.35 2.22
C LEU A 107 -3.06 10.57 2.82
N ALA A 108 -2.32 11.42 3.55
CA ALA A 108 -2.87 12.66 4.10
C ALA A 108 -3.38 13.58 2.99
N LEU A 109 -2.62 13.74 1.89
CA LEU A 109 -3.04 14.51 0.73
C LEU A 109 -4.26 13.91 0.02
N LEU A 110 -4.35 12.59 -0.08
CA LEU A 110 -5.52 11.89 -0.63
C LEU A 110 -6.76 12.15 0.23
N ILE A 111 -6.64 12.05 1.55
CA ILE A 111 -7.72 12.35 2.51
C ILE A 111 -8.18 13.81 2.37
N LEU A 112 -7.23 14.75 2.33
CA LEU A 112 -7.53 16.17 2.12
C LEU A 112 -8.22 16.40 0.77
N THR A 113 -7.82 15.68 -0.28
CA THR A 113 -8.46 15.74 -1.61
C THR A 113 -9.90 15.23 -1.55
N ILE A 114 -10.16 14.12 -0.86
CA ILE A 114 -11.52 13.58 -0.68
C ILE A 114 -12.43 14.60 0.02
N LEU A 115 -11.91 15.24 1.08
CA LEU A 115 -12.66 16.17 1.93
C LEU A 115 -12.84 17.57 1.32
N SER A 116 -11.93 18.00 0.45
CA SER A 116 -11.93 19.36 -0.12
C SER A 116 -12.68 19.49 -1.45
N ARG A 117 -12.90 18.38 -2.16
CA ARG A 117 -13.62 18.40 -3.45
C ARG A 117 -15.13 18.50 -3.24
N GLY A 118 -15.79 19.33 -4.04
CA GLY A 118 -17.26 19.40 -4.10
C GLY A 118 -17.92 19.87 -2.82
N THR A 119 -19.20 19.52 -2.63
CA THR A 119 -19.91 19.81 -1.39
C THR A 119 -19.50 18.85 -0.28
N ARG A 120 -19.43 19.35 0.97
CA ARG A 120 -19.17 18.50 2.14
C ARG A 120 -20.32 17.50 2.29
N SER A 121 -20.00 16.22 2.32
CA SER A 121 -20.97 15.14 2.50
C SER A 121 -20.48 14.12 3.52
N GLU A 122 -21.42 13.43 4.17
CA GLU A 122 -21.08 12.37 5.11
C GLU A 122 -20.32 11.22 4.42
N ARG A 123 -20.66 10.88 3.17
CA ARG A 123 -19.96 9.82 2.44
C ARG A 123 -18.49 10.16 2.15
N ARG A 124 -18.16 11.44 1.91
CA ARG A 124 -16.76 11.89 1.83
C ARG A 124 -16.03 11.68 3.16
N MET A 125 -16.68 11.99 4.28
CA MET A 125 -16.13 11.75 5.62
C MET A 125 -15.89 10.25 5.85
N MET A 126 -16.88 9.41 5.52
CA MET A 126 -16.75 7.96 5.63
C MET A 126 -15.61 7.43 4.76
N LEU A 127 -15.47 7.93 3.52
CA LEU A 127 -14.40 7.51 2.62
C LEU A 127 -13.02 7.99 3.11
N ALA A 128 -12.92 9.22 3.60
CA ALA A 128 -11.70 9.76 4.19
C ALA A 128 -11.24 8.96 5.42
N LEU A 129 -12.16 8.54 6.28
CA LEU A 129 -11.88 7.71 7.45
C LEU A 129 -11.65 6.23 7.11
N LEU A 130 -12.12 5.77 5.95
CA LEU A 130 -11.86 4.43 5.45
C LEU A 130 -10.42 4.29 4.92
N VAL A 131 -9.90 5.32 4.24
CA VAL A 131 -8.58 5.27 3.59
C VAL A 131 -7.45 4.77 4.50
N PRO A 132 -7.31 5.21 5.76
CA PRO A 132 -6.25 4.74 6.66
C PRO A 132 -6.27 3.25 6.98
N VAL A 133 -7.43 2.58 6.91
CA VAL A 133 -7.60 1.17 7.29
C VAL A 133 -7.74 0.21 6.10
N LEU A 134 -7.49 0.68 4.88
CA LEU A 134 -7.44 -0.19 3.71
C LEU A 134 -6.21 -1.11 3.75
N PRO A 135 -6.22 -2.27 3.09
CA PRO A 135 -5.13 -3.24 3.21
C PRO A 135 -3.75 -2.76 2.71
N PHE A 136 -3.71 -1.62 2.01
CA PHE A 136 -2.51 -1.00 1.44
C PHE A 136 -2.11 0.33 2.11
N SER A 137 -2.79 0.76 3.18
CA SER A 137 -2.60 2.09 3.77
C SER A 137 -1.62 2.09 4.95
N LEU A 138 -2.09 2.39 6.17
CA LEU A 138 -1.24 2.73 7.31
C LEU A 138 -0.58 1.48 7.90
N ALA A 139 -1.36 0.45 8.22
CA ALA A 139 -0.83 -0.83 8.68
C ALA A 139 0.15 -1.44 7.66
N TYR A 140 -0.14 -1.34 6.36
CA TYR A 140 0.79 -1.80 5.33
C TYR A 140 2.15 -1.10 5.41
N ALA A 141 2.14 0.23 5.54
CA ALA A 141 3.35 1.05 5.57
C ALA A 141 4.19 0.85 6.84
N ILE A 142 3.54 0.64 7.99
CA ILE A 142 4.21 0.44 9.26
C ILE A 142 4.83 -0.95 9.34
N PHE A 143 4.07 -2.00 8.99
CA PHE A 143 4.54 -3.39 9.08
C PHE A 143 5.46 -3.79 7.92
N SER A 144 5.45 -3.04 6.81
CA SER A 144 6.22 -3.36 5.62
C SER A 144 6.74 -2.08 4.93
N PRO A 145 7.71 -1.37 5.55
CA PRO A 145 8.28 -0.13 5.03
C PRO A 145 9.20 -0.40 3.81
N ARG A 146 8.60 -0.79 2.69
CA ARG A 146 9.28 -1.20 1.46
C ARG A 146 9.39 -0.05 0.45
N PRO A 147 10.37 -0.10 -0.48
CA PRO A 147 10.53 0.92 -1.53
C PRO A 147 9.30 1.13 -2.42
N GLU A 148 8.45 0.12 -2.58
CA GLU A 148 7.19 0.22 -3.37
C GLU A 148 6.25 1.32 -2.87
N LEU A 149 6.29 1.67 -1.57
CA LEU A 149 5.53 2.78 -1.00
C LEU A 149 5.85 4.14 -1.65
N LEU A 150 7.08 4.33 -2.13
CA LEU A 150 7.45 5.53 -2.92
C LEU A 150 6.72 5.53 -4.27
N GLY A 151 6.63 4.37 -4.93
CA GLY A 151 5.90 4.23 -6.18
C GLY A 151 4.39 4.42 -5.99
N MET A 152 3.84 3.86 -4.90
CA MET A 152 2.44 4.08 -4.50
C MET A 152 2.15 5.56 -4.25
N SER A 153 3.05 6.26 -3.55
CA SER A 153 2.97 7.70 -3.32
C SER A 153 2.96 8.48 -4.64
N ALA A 154 3.85 8.13 -5.56
CA ALA A 154 3.93 8.74 -6.89
C ALA A 154 2.65 8.50 -7.70
N LEU A 155 2.06 7.30 -7.64
CA LEU A 155 0.82 6.98 -8.34
C LEU A 155 -0.37 7.75 -7.77
N ALA A 156 -0.50 7.84 -6.44
CA ALA A 156 -1.52 8.65 -5.79
C ALA A 156 -1.38 10.14 -6.20
N GLY A 157 -0.15 10.65 -6.21
CA GLY A 157 0.16 12.00 -6.69
C GLY A 157 -0.23 12.22 -8.15
N LEU A 158 0.11 11.29 -9.05
CA LEU A 158 -0.30 11.34 -10.45
C LEU A 158 -1.83 11.34 -10.58
N GLY A 159 -2.51 10.44 -9.87
CA GLY A 159 -3.96 10.36 -9.85
C GLY A 159 -4.60 11.70 -9.45
N MET A 160 -4.16 12.28 -8.32
CA MET A 160 -4.64 13.58 -7.86
C MET A 160 -4.37 14.69 -8.89
N ALA A 161 -3.16 14.75 -9.45
CA ALA A 161 -2.80 15.72 -10.48
C ALA A 161 -3.71 15.63 -11.72
N LEU A 162 -4.04 14.42 -12.17
CA LEU A 162 -4.95 14.21 -13.30
C LEU A 162 -6.39 14.67 -13.01
N THR A 163 -6.82 14.67 -11.75
CA THR A 163 -8.13 15.25 -11.37
C THR A 163 -8.13 16.78 -11.37
N TRP A 164 -7.01 17.43 -11.06
CA TRP A 164 -6.90 18.90 -10.96
C TRP A 164 -6.62 19.56 -12.31
N ILE A 165 -5.78 18.93 -13.11
CA ILE A 165 -5.24 19.52 -14.33
C ILE A 165 -6.11 19.16 -15.53
N ARG A 166 -6.51 20.16 -16.31
CA ARG A 166 -7.27 19.98 -17.56
C ARG A 166 -6.41 20.12 -18.81
N ALA A 167 -5.35 20.92 -18.75
CA ALA A 167 -4.49 21.19 -19.89
C ALA A 167 -3.65 19.97 -20.31
N PRO A 168 -3.45 19.71 -21.62
CA PRO A 168 -2.67 18.57 -22.10
C PRO A 168 -1.20 18.58 -21.68
N ARG A 169 -0.51 19.73 -21.79
CA ARG A 169 0.94 19.82 -21.54
C ARG A 169 1.31 19.45 -20.09
N PRO A 170 0.66 19.99 -19.05
CA PRO A 170 0.99 19.61 -17.69
C PRO A 170 0.64 18.13 -17.41
N ARG A 171 -0.44 17.57 -17.99
CA ARG A 171 -0.73 16.13 -17.85
C ARG A 171 0.39 15.25 -18.38
N ILE A 172 0.96 15.59 -19.54
CA ILE A 172 2.11 14.89 -20.10
C ILE A 172 3.32 15.05 -19.18
N ALA A 173 3.59 16.27 -18.67
CA ALA A 173 4.70 16.53 -17.77
C ALA A 173 4.60 15.73 -16.46
N PHE A 174 3.44 15.70 -15.80
CA PHE A 174 3.23 14.90 -14.59
C PHE A 174 3.31 13.40 -14.86
N SER A 175 2.83 12.93 -16.03
CA SER A 175 2.97 11.54 -16.44
C SER A 175 4.44 11.16 -16.66
N ALA A 176 5.22 12.05 -17.28
CA ALA A 176 6.66 11.84 -17.50
C ALA A 176 7.44 11.87 -16.18
N LEU A 177 7.11 12.80 -15.27
CA LEU A 177 7.71 12.87 -13.93
C LEU A 177 7.45 11.59 -13.14
N TYR A 178 6.21 11.08 -13.19
CA TYR A 178 5.87 9.78 -12.63
C TYR A 178 6.71 8.66 -13.25
N GLY A 179 6.79 8.59 -14.58
CA GLY A 179 7.58 7.57 -15.27
C GLY A 179 9.07 7.62 -14.92
N ILE A 180 9.66 8.81 -14.79
CA ILE A 180 11.04 8.99 -14.31
C ILE A 180 11.19 8.48 -12.88
N ALA A 181 10.25 8.80 -11.98
CA ALA A 181 10.28 8.31 -10.61
C ALA A 181 10.23 6.77 -10.57
N ILE A 182 9.34 6.14 -11.34
CA ILE A 182 9.24 4.68 -11.44
C ILE A 182 10.51 4.06 -12.05
N ALA A 183 11.11 4.70 -13.05
CA ALA A 183 12.39 4.25 -13.62
C ALA A 183 13.52 4.29 -12.58
N SER A 184 13.63 5.35 -11.78
CA SER A 184 14.62 5.42 -10.70
C SER A 184 14.36 4.37 -9.62
N LEU A 185 13.09 4.18 -9.24
CA LEU A 185 12.70 3.18 -8.25
C LEU A 185 12.97 1.75 -8.74
N ALA A 186 12.90 1.48 -10.04
CA ALA A 186 13.28 0.19 -10.62
C ALA A 186 14.76 -0.20 -10.34
N LEU A 187 15.62 0.77 -10.07
CA LEU A 187 17.01 0.53 -9.69
C LEU A 187 17.18 0.16 -8.20
N ILE A 188 16.18 0.47 -7.36
CA ILE A 188 16.10 0.07 -5.95
C ILE A 188 15.34 -1.25 -5.83
N HIS A 189 14.19 -1.34 -6.50
CA HIS A 189 13.39 -2.56 -6.59
C HIS A 189 12.81 -2.70 -8.00
N GLU A 190 13.33 -3.68 -8.72
CA GLU A 190 13.08 -3.97 -10.14
C GLU A 190 11.62 -4.31 -10.47
N ALA A 191 10.81 -4.71 -9.48
CA ALA A 191 9.43 -5.12 -9.67
C ALA A 191 8.44 -3.94 -9.72
N ILE A 192 8.81 -2.79 -9.13
CA ILE A 192 7.95 -1.60 -8.99
C ILE A 192 7.27 -1.18 -10.31
N PRO A 193 7.95 -1.18 -11.49
CA PRO A 193 7.30 -0.86 -12.75
C PRO A 193 6.11 -1.76 -13.10
N LEU A 194 6.18 -3.05 -12.77
CA LEU A 194 5.08 -4.00 -13.01
C LEU A 194 3.97 -3.81 -12.00
N GLU A 195 4.34 -3.60 -10.73
CA GLU A 195 3.42 -3.45 -9.60
C GLU A 195 2.41 -2.32 -9.77
N LEU A 196 2.80 -1.23 -10.45
CA LEU A 196 2.04 0.01 -10.53
C LEU A 196 1.57 0.40 -11.94
N ALA A 197 1.94 -0.39 -12.96
CA ALA A 197 1.58 -0.12 -14.35
C ALA A 197 0.06 -0.10 -14.53
N LEU A 198 -0.67 -1.01 -13.85
CA LEU A 198 -2.12 -1.09 -13.96
C LEU A 198 -2.76 0.20 -13.44
N GLY A 199 -2.37 0.65 -12.26
CA GLY A 199 -2.87 1.87 -11.64
C GLY A 199 -2.59 3.12 -12.47
N ALA A 200 -1.37 3.26 -13.01
CA ALA A 200 -1.01 4.39 -13.88
C ALA A 200 -1.88 4.43 -15.15
N ILE A 201 -2.07 3.28 -15.81
CA ILE A 201 -2.91 3.16 -17.01
C ILE A 201 -4.38 3.45 -16.67
N LEU A 202 -4.90 2.92 -15.57
CA LEU A 202 -6.26 3.19 -15.12
C LEU A 202 -6.46 4.68 -14.81
N ALA A 203 -5.52 5.31 -14.10
CA ALA A 203 -5.57 6.74 -13.78
C ALA A 203 -5.66 7.59 -15.06
N ILE A 204 -4.82 7.30 -16.06
CA ILE A 204 -4.81 8.04 -17.34
C ILE A 204 -6.10 7.79 -18.14
N ILE A 205 -6.62 6.56 -18.17
CA ILE A 205 -7.84 6.25 -18.92
C ILE A 205 -9.07 6.87 -18.27
N VAL A 206 -9.17 6.78 -16.94
CA VAL A 206 -10.39 7.10 -16.17
C VAL A 206 -10.42 8.58 -15.76
N LEU A 207 -9.31 9.11 -15.24
CA LEU A 207 -9.28 10.48 -14.68
C LEU A 207 -9.01 11.54 -15.75
N ALA A 208 -8.28 11.21 -16.83
CA ALA A 208 -8.02 12.12 -17.95
C ALA A 208 -9.02 11.95 -19.12
N LYS A 209 -10.28 11.58 -18.85
CA LYS A 209 -11.29 11.22 -19.87
C LYS A 209 -11.59 12.32 -20.89
N ASP A 210 -11.45 13.58 -20.49
CA ASP A 210 -11.63 14.80 -21.28
C ASP A 210 -10.49 15.10 -22.28
N THR A 211 -9.43 14.28 -22.31
CA THR A 211 -8.36 14.41 -23.33
C THR A 211 -8.58 13.59 -24.58
N THR A 212 -7.91 14.01 -25.66
CA THR A 212 -7.83 13.25 -26.91
C THR A 212 -7.14 11.91 -26.71
N ALA A 213 -7.42 10.94 -27.59
CA ALA A 213 -6.79 9.63 -27.54
C ALA A 213 -5.25 9.71 -27.72
N ALA A 214 -4.76 10.64 -28.54
CA ALA A 214 -3.33 10.85 -28.74
C ALA A 214 -2.62 11.26 -27.45
N VAL A 215 -3.17 12.26 -26.73
CA VAL A 215 -2.58 12.72 -25.46
C VAL A 215 -2.57 11.61 -24.42
N ARG A 216 -3.67 10.84 -24.29
CA ARG A 216 -3.70 9.68 -23.37
C ARG A 216 -2.65 8.63 -23.70
N ARG A 217 -2.43 8.33 -24.99
CA ARG A 217 -1.39 7.38 -25.42
C ARG A 217 0.00 7.89 -25.07
N ILE A 218 0.28 9.17 -25.29
CA ILE A 218 1.54 9.80 -24.90
C ILE A 218 1.71 9.71 -23.37
N CYS A 219 0.73 10.15 -22.59
CA CYS A 219 0.76 10.04 -21.13
C CYS A 219 1.05 8.60 -20.67
N ALA A 220 0.36 7.61 -21.24
CA ALA A 220 0.56 6.20 -20.90
C ALA A 220 1.97 5.73 -21.25
N ALA A 221 2.47 6.09 -22.43
CA ALA A 221 3.80 5.73 -22.88
C ALA A 221 4.89 6.35 -21.99
N VAL A 222 4.78 7.63 -21.64
CA VAL A 222 5.79 8.30 -20.79
C VAL A 222 5.65 7.93 -19.31
N ALA A 223 4.48 7.48 -18.85
CA ALA A 223 4.28 7.04 -17.47
C ALA A 223 4.80 5.62 -17.22
N VAL A 224 4.60 4.70 -18.16
CA VAL A 224 4.94 3.27 -17.98
C VAL A 224 6.24 2.90 -18.69
N GLY A 225 6.49 3.48 -19.86
CA GLY A 225 7.63 3.14 -20.73
C GLY A 225 8.99 3.22 -20.05
N PRO A 226 9.36 4.33 -19.38
CA PRO A 226 10.66 4.46 -18.72
C PRO A 226 10.91 3.37 -17.67
N GLY A 227 9.91 3.07 -16.83
CA GLY A 227 10.02 2.02 -15.80
C GLY A 227 10.23 0.63 -16.40
N ILE A 228 9.45 0.28 -17.43
CA ILE A 228 9.58 -1.00 -18.13
C ILE A 228 10.95 -1.13 -18.81
N VAL A 229 11.43 -0.07 -19.47
CA VAL A 229 12.76 -0.04 -20.09
C VAL A 229 13.85 -0.25 -19.03
N THR A 230 13.80 0.48 -17.91
CA THR A 230 14.79 0.31 -16.82
C THR A 230 14.76 -1.10 -16.24
N MET A 231 13.58 -1.67 -16.00
CA MET A 231 13.45 -3.06 -15.54
C MET A 231 14.14 -4.04 -16.50
N PHE A 232 13.92 -3.91 -17.81
CA PHE A 232 14.60 -4.74 -18.80
C PHE A 232 16.11 -4.54 -18.81
N LEU A 233 16.58 -3.30 -18.66
CA LEU A 233 18.01 -3.00 -18.56
C LEU A 233 18.63 -3.62 -17.30
N VAL A 234 17.97 -3.54 -16.14
CA VAL A 234 18.39 -4.21 -14.90
C VAL A 234 18.46 -5.72 -15.11
N ALA A 235 17.44 -6.32 -15.70
CA ALA A 235 17.39 -7.77 -15.94
C ALA A 235 18.50 -8.26 -16.91
N ARG A 236 18.85 -7.43 -17.92
CA ARG A 236 19.79 -7.77 -18.99
C ARG A 236 21.25 -7.43 -18.68
N LEU A 237 21.49 -6.32 -18.00
CA LEU A 237 22.83 -5.77 -17.74
C LEU A 237 23.28 -6.00 -16.30
N GLY A 238 22.37 -6.36 -15.39
CA GLY A 238 22.71 -6.67 -14.00
C GLY A 238 23.62 -7.89 -13.91
N ARG A 239 24.76 -7.73 -13.22
CA ARG A 239 25.68 -8.82 -12.89
C ARG A 239 25.01 -9.83 -11.95
N ARG A 240 25.45 -11.09 -12.04
CA ARG A 240 24.89 -12.25 -11.32
C ARG A 240 25.97 -13.15 -10.71
N ASP A 241 27.14 -12.57 -10.46
CA ASP A 241 28.36 -13.24 -10.04
C ASP A 241 29.11 -12.41 -8.97
N VAL A 242 28.34 -11.62 -8.22
CA VAL A 242 28.86 -10.57 -7.32
C VAL A 242 28.34 -10.71 -5.88
N ALA A 243 27.48 -11.71 -5.61
CA ALA A 243 26.88 -11.88 -4.28
C ALA A 243 27.93 -12.09 -3.19
N THR A 244 28.98 -12.88 -3.44
CA THR A 244 30.05 -13.14 -2.46
C THR A 244 30.82 -11.88 -2.11
N GLN A 245 31.12 -11.04 -3.09
CA GLN A 245 31.85 -9.78 -2.90
C GLN A 245 30.97 -8.76 -2.17
N LEU A 246 29.69 -8.67 -2.50
CA LEU A 246 28.73 -7.81 -1.80
C LEU A 246 28.54 -8.25 -0.35
N CYS A 247 28.39 -9.55 -0.11
CA CYS A 247 28.29 -10.14 1.22
C CYS A 247 29.50 -9.74 2.09
N ALA A 248 30.73 -9.85 1.57
CA ALA A 248 31.95 -9.50 2.30
C ALA A 248 32.04 -8.03 2.73
N GLN A 249 31.23 -7.12 2.15
CA GLN A 249 31.19 -5.71 2.53
C GLN A 249 30.15 -5.39 3.62
N LEU A 250 29.23 -6.31 3.91
CA LEU A 250 28.17 -6.04 4.87
C LEU A 250 28.72 -6.05 6.30
N PRO A 251 28.36 -5.07 7.15
CA PRO A 251 28.79 -5.05 8.53
C PRO A 251 28.04 -6.11 9.36
N HIS A 252 28.74 -6.73 10.29
CA HIS A 252 28.12 -7.59 11.31
C HIS A 252 27.39 -6.74 12.35
N ARG A 253 26.21 -7.20 12.77
CA ARG A 253 25.46 -6.62 13.89
C ARG A 253 24.32 -7.55 14.26
N MET A 254 24.21 -7.88 15.54
CA MET A 254 23.02 -8.54 16.06
C MET A 254 21.83 -7.58 16.00
N ILE A 255 20.79 -7.98 15.27
CA ILE A 255 19.54 -7.25 15.14
C ILE A 255 18.37 -8.15 15.53
N GLU A 256 17.25 -7.55 15.93
CA GLU A 256 16.05 -8.31 16.24
C GLU A 256 15.50 -9.01 15.00
N ASP A 257 15.15 -10.27 15.18
CA ASP A 257 14.57 -11.12 14.15
C ASP A 257 13.33 -11.82 14.72
N PRO A 258 12.14 -11.20 14.60
CA PRO A 258 10.91 -11.82 15.08
C PRO A 258 10.58 -13.11 14.30
N TYR A 259 11.09 -13.27 13.08
CA TYR A 259 10.77 -14.41 12.22
C TYR A 259 11.43 -15.69 12.71
N ALA A 260 12.63 -15.62 13.29
CA ALA A 260 13.26 -16.76 13.95
C ALA A 260 12.43 -17.29 15.15
N ALA A 261 11.61 -16.44 15.78
CA ALA A 261 10.72 -16.84 16.87
C ALA A 261 9.37 -17.44 16.39
N LEU A 262 9.02 -17.30 15.11
CA LEU A 262 7.74 -17.77 14.53
C LEU A 262 7.68 -19.29 14.25
N THR A 263 8.51 -20.09 14.91
CA THR A 263 8.55 -21.55 14.71
C THR A 263 7.37 -22.28 15.36
N SER A 264 6.68 -21.65 16.31
CA SER A 264 5.44 -22.18 16.90
C SER A 264 4.62 -21.06 17.52
N ARG A 265 3.30 -21.26 17.65
CA ARG A 265 2.39 -20.28 18.29
C ARG A 265 2.86 -19.88 19.69
N GLN A 266 3.34 -20.85 20.47
CA GLN A 266 3.80 -20.60 21.84
C GLN A 266 5.05 -19.70 21.85
N LYS A 267 6.06 -20.00 21.01
CA LYS A 267 7.26 -19.18 20.88
C LYS A 267 6.97 -17.77 20.38
N THR A 268 6.01 -17.60 19.46
CA THR A 268 5.55 -16.27 19.05
C THR A 268 4.96 -15.50 20.22
N ILE A 269 4.11 -16.13 21.03
CA ILE A 269 3.53 -15.51 22.23
C ILE A 269 4.64 -15.16 23.23
N ASP A 270 5.59 -16.06 23.46
CA ASP A 270 6.68 -15.84 24.40
C ASP A 270 7.62 -14.71 23.93
N TYR A 271 7.90 -14.59 22.62
CA TYR A 271 8.62 -13.45 22.06
C TYR A 271 7.86 -12.13 22.24
N VAL A 272 6.57 -12.08 21.87
CA VAL A 272 5.73 -10.87 22.03
C VAL A 272 5.61 -10.44 23.49
N LEU A 273 5.64 -11.37 24.43
CA LEU A 273 5.62 -11.09 25.87
C LEU A 273 7.01 -10.78 26.45
N GLY A 274 8.06 -10.70 25.63
CA GLY A 274 9.43 -10.42 26.06
C GLY A 274 10.08 -11.53 26.89
N ARG A 275 9.56 -12.76 26.83
CA ARG A 275 10.09 -13.93 27.56
C ARG A 275 11.25 -14.60 26.83
N VAL A 276 11.35 -14.37 25.52
CA VAL A 276 12.42 -14.89 24.66
C VAL A 276 12.94 -13.76 23.79
N GLU A 277 14.26 -13.57 23.78
CA GLU A 277 14.91 -12.71 22.80
C GLU A 277 15.17 -13.50 21.51
N SER A 278 14.93 -12.85 20.36
CA SER A 278 15.17 -13.42 19.04
C SER A 278 16.01 -12.44 18.25
N ARG A 279 17.29 -12.79 18.05
CA ARG A 279 18.26 -11.96 17.32
C ARG A 279 19.06 -12.81 16.36
N THR A 280 19.34 -12.23 15.20
CA THR A 280 20.14 -12.85 14.14
C THR A 280 21.25 -11.86 13.76
N ASP A 281 22.41 -12.36 13.33
CA ASP A 281 23.45 -11.50 12.78
C ASP A 281 23.02 -10.99 11.39
N TYR A 282 23.03 -9.67 11.22
CA TYR A 282 22.58 -9.00 10.00
C TYR A 282 23.36 -9.47 8.77
N HIS A 283 24.69 -9.62 8.88
CA HIS A 283 25.52 -10.06 7.77
C HIS A 283 25.13 -11.47 7.33
N ASP A 284 25.00 -12.42 8.27
CA ASP A 284 24.65 -13.80 7.94
C ASP A 284 23.27 -13.91 7.28
N PHE A 285 22.28 -13.18 7.81
CA PHE A 285 20.94 -13.13 7.22
C PHE A 285 20.96 -12.54 5.81
N GLU A 286 21.59 -11.38 5.64
CA GLU A 286 21.62 -10.68 4.35
C GLU A 286 22.47 -11.39 3.31
N CYS A 287 23.57 -12.03 3.69
CA CYS A 287 24.34 -12.85 2.76
C CYS A 287 23.50 -13.99 2.17
N HIS A 288 22.59 -14.57 2.96
CA HIS A 288 21.61 -15.51 2.43
C HIS A 288 20.63 -14.84 1.44
N VAL A 289 20.16 -13.63 1.72
CA VAL A 289 19.25 -12.88 0.81
C VAL A 289 19.95 -12.40 -0.46
N ILE A 290 21.16 -11.84 -0.36
CA ILE A 290 21.99 -11.39 -1.48
C ILE A 290 22.34 -12.55 -2.41
N SER A 291 22.53 -13.76 -1.90
CA SER A 291 22.73 -14.94 -2.76
C SER A 291 21.57 -15.16 -3.76
N GLN A 292 20.38 -14.63 -3.46
CA GLN A 292 19.22 -14.69 -4.35
C GLN A 292 19.30 -13.68 -5.51
N LEU A 293 20.20 -12.68 -5.45
CA LEU A 293 20.46 -11.75 -6.54
C LEU A 293 21.07 -12.42 -7.77
N ASP A 294 21.83 -13.49 -7.57
CA ASP A 294 22.48 -14.25 -8.63
C ASP A 294 21.51 -15.24 -9.33
N ARG A 295 20.29 -15.41 -8.80
CA ARG A 295 19.29 -16.33 -9.39
C ARG A 295 18.89 -15.88 -10.79
N SER A 296 18.93 -16.84 -11.71
CA SER A 296 18.27 -16.72 -13.01
C SER A 296 16.75 -16.69 -12.88
N PHE A 297 16.07 -16.22 -13.93
CA PHE A 297 14.60 -16.23 -14.00
C PHE A 297 14.01 -17.63 -13.81
N THR A 298 14.61 -18.66 -14.42
CA THR A 298 14.17 -20.04 -14.27
C THR A 298 14.32 -20.53 -12.82
N GLN A 299 15.43 -20.20 -12.16
CA GLN A 299 15.62 -20.54 -10.73
C GLN A 299 14.61 -19.81 -9.83
N ALA A 300 14.24 -18.56 -10.16
CA ALA A 300 13.19 -17.85 -9.45
C ALA A 300 11.84 -18.58 -9.56
N ILE A 301 11.45 -19.02 -10.77
CA ILE A 301 10.23 -19.83 -10.97
C ILE A 301 10.28 -21.11 -10.15
N VAL A 302 11.39 -21.85 -10.23
CA VAL A 302 11.56 -23.10 -9.46
C VAL A 302 11.39 -22.82 -7.96
N SER A 303 11.96 -21.73 -7.44
CA SER A 303 11.81 -21.37 -6.02
C SER A 303 10.37 -21.08 -5.62
N VAL A 304 9.54 -20.50 -6.50
CA VAL A 304 8.10 -20.33 -6.24
C VAL A 304 7.41 -21.68 -6.22
N THR A 305 7.71 -22.57 -7.18
CA THR A 305 7.08 -23.90 -7.22
C THR A 305 7.39 -24.75 -5.98
N GLN A 306 8.55 -24.54 -5.36
CA GLN A 306 8.96 -25.22 -4.12
C GLN A 306 8.14 -24.81 -2.89
N VAL A 307 7.46 -23.66 -2.91
CA VAL A 307 6.54 -23.25 -1.83
C VAL A 307 5.31 -24.16 -1.80
N GLY A 308 4.90 -24.69 -2.96
CA GLY A 308 3.80 -25.64 -3.09
C GLY A 308 2.45 -24.99 -3.38
N PHE A 309 1.57 -25.75 -4.02
CA PHE A 309 0.28 -25.25 -4.53
C PHE A 309 -0.68 -24.79 -3.42
N VAL A 310 -0.74 -25.50 -2.29
CA VAL A 310 -1.68 -25.19 -1.20
C VAL A 310 -1.42 -23.82 -0.57
N PRO A 311 -0.21 -23.50 -0.07
CA PRO A 311 0.06 -22.19 0.53
C PRO A 311 -0.07 -21.04 -0.49
N LEU A 312 0.41 -21.22 -1.72
CA LEU A 312 0.24 -20.24 -2.79
C LEU A 312 -1.25 -20.02 -3.14
N GLY A 313 -2.03 -21.10 -3.26
CA GLY A 313 -3.47 -21.03 -3.51
C GLY A 313 -4.22 -20.31 -2.40
N ALA A 314 -3.90 -20.58 -1.13
CA ALA A 314 -4.49 -19.87 0.01
C ALA A 314 -4.14 -18.37 0.00
N SER A 315 -2.88 -18.04 -0.28
CA SER A 315 -2.39 -16.66 -0.45
C SER A 315 -3.13 -15.92 -1.58
N PHE A 316 -3.33 -16.58 -2.72
CA PHE A 316 -4.09 -16.06 -3.84
C PHE A 316 -5.53 -15.75 -3.47
N ILE A 317 -6.22 -16.72 -2.85
CA ILE A 317 -7.63 -16.60 -2.47
C ILE A 317 -7.80 -15.46 -1.46
N LEU A 318 -6.94 -15.38 -0.45
CA LEU A 318 -6.95 -14.29 0.52
C LEU A 318 -6.79 -12.93 -0.17
N GLY A 319 -5.84 -12.82 -1.11
CA GLY A 319 -5.64 -11.63 -1.92
C GLY A 319 -6.87 -11.21 -2.73
N VAL A 320 -7.51 -12.16 -3.42
CA VAL A 320 -8.76 -11.93 -4.17
C VAL A 320 -9.89 -11.47 -3.24
N LEU A 321 -10.02 -12.07 -2.07
CA LEU A 321 -11.03 -11.67 -1.07
C LEU A 321 -10.78 -10.25 -0.57
N MET A 322 -9.52 -9.86 -0.32
CA MET A 322 -9.18 -8.49 0.05
C MET A 322 -9.48 -7.49 -1.06
N PHE A 323 -9.19 -7.85 -2.32
CA PHE A 323 -9.50 -7.01 -3.48
C PHE A 323 -11.01 -6.80 -3.62
N ALA A 324 -11.79 -7.88 -3.59
CA ALA A 324 -13.24 -7.85 -3.69
C ALA A 324 -13.88 -7.09 -2.53
N GLY A 325 -13.44 -7.38 -1.29
CA GLY A 325 -13.88 -6.73 -0.07
C GLY A 325 -13.60 -5.22 -0.11
N THR A 326 -12.37 -4.81 -0.41
CA THR A 326 -11.98 -3.39 -0.50
C THR A 326 -12.80 -2.65 -1.55
N THR A 327 -12.93 -3.22 -2.75
CA THR A 327 -13.74 -2.64 -3.84
C THR A 327 -15.21 -2.50 -3.42
N TRP A 328 -15.75 -3.51 -2.75
CA TRP A 328 -17.12 -3.48 -2.23
C TRP A 328 -17.31 -2.41 -1.16
N VAL A 329 -16.39 -2.30 -0.19
CA VAL A 329 -16.46 -1.31 0.88
C VAL A 329 -16.40 0.11 0.32
N ILE A 330 -15.47 0.39 -0.61
CA ILE A 330 -15.36 1.69 -1.28
C ILE A 330 -16.66 2.00 -2.02
N ARG A 331 -17.20 1.04 -2.81
CA ARG A 331 -18.49 1.20 -3.49
C ARG A 331 -19.61 1.52 -2.52
N TYR A 332 -19.70 0.78 -1.41
CA TYR A 332 -20.80 0.89 -0.45
C TYR A 332 -20.82 2.26 0.24
N PHE A 333 -19.65 2.74 0.70
CA PHE A 333 -19.56 4.02 1.40
C PHE A 333 -19.50 5.23 0.47
N SER A 334 -18.87 5.12 -0.70
CA SER A 334 -18.94 6.19 -1.72
C SER A 334 -20.33 6.30 -2.38
N GLY A 335 -21.09 5.21 -2.44
CA GLY A 335 -22.38 5.15 -3.16
C GLY A 335 -22.24 5.03 -4.68
N VAL A 336 -21.03 5.16 -5.23
CA VAL A 336 -20.77 5.15 -6.67
C VAL A 336 -20.67 3.71 -7.17
N PRO A 337 -21.47 3.26 -8.14
CA PRO A 337 -21.38 1.88 -8.64
C PRO A 337 -20.06 1.59 -9.38
N VAL A 338 -19.46 0.42 -9.13
CA VAL A 338 -18.26 -0.06 -9.85
C VAL A 338 -18.50 -0.16 -11.36
N GLY A 339 -19.73 -0.53 -11.77
CA GLY A 339 -20.08 -0.59 -13.20
C GLY A 339 -19.99 0.76 -13.93
N THR A 340 -20.12 1.89 -13.22
CA THR A 340 -19.93 3.23 -13.80
C THR A 340 -18.44 3.50 -14.02
N PHE A 341 -17.60 3.11 -13.05
CA PHE A 341 -16.14 3.16 -13.17
C PHE A 341 -15.62 2.29 -14.34
N LEU A 342 -16.05 1.03 -14.43
CA LEU A 342 -15.66 0.12 -15.52
C LEU A 342 -16.19 0.56 -16.90
N ARG A 343 -17.19 1.44 -16.95
CA ARG A 343 -17.70 1.97 -18.22
C ARG A 343 -16.71 2.91 -18.88
N GLU A 344 -15.89 3.61 -18.09
CA GLU A 344 -14.88 4.55 -18.58
C GLU A 344 -13.73 3.84 -19.33
N THR A 345 -13.51 2.56 -19.02
CA THR A 345 -12.52 1.69 -19.68
C THR A 345 -13.10 0.94 -20.89
N ARG A 346 -14.41 1.06 -21.17
CA ARG A 346 -15.05 0.39 -22.31
C ARG A 346 -14.41 0.83 -23.63
N GLY A 347 -14.02 -0.15 -24.44
CA GLY A 347 -13.31 0.07 -25.71
C GLY A 347 -11.81 0.40 -25.57
N LYS A 348 -11.27 0.37 -24.34
CA LYS A 348 -9.86 0.69 -24.04
C LYS A 348 -9.18 -0.38 -23.18
N TRP A 349 -9.70 -1.60 -23.19
CA TRP A 349 -9.25 -2.70 -22.32
C TRP A 349 -7.85 -3.22 -22.63
N ALA A 350 -7.32 -2.99 -23.83
CA ALA A 350 -6.02 -3.52 -24.24
C ALA A 350 -4.89 -3.14 -23.27
N LEU A 351 -4.76 -1.86 -22.90
CA LEU A 351 -3.68 -1.41 -22.01
C LEU A 351 -3.87 -1.88 -20.55
N PRO A 352 -5.05 -1.76 -19.91
CA PRO A 352 -5.27 -2.34 -18.59
C PRO A 352 -5.03 -3.85 -18.54
N LEU A 353 -5.49 -4.60 -19.55
CA LEU A 353 -5.28 -6.05 -19.60
C LEU A 353 -3.81 -6.40 -19.78
N LEU A 354 -3.06 -5.65 -20.59
CA LEU A 354 -1.63 -5.86 -20.75
C LEU A 354 -0.87 -5.56 -19.45
N ALA A 355 -1.20 -4.46 -18.77
CA ALA A 355 -0.60 -4.10 -17.49
C ALA A 355 -0.93 -5.15 -16.41
N LEU A 356 -2.18 -5.58 -16.31
CA LEU A 356 -2.57 -6.67 -15.41
C LEU A 356 -1.89 -7.99 -15.76
N ALA A 357 -1.78 -8.33 -17.05
CA ALA A 357 -1.09 -9.53 -17.50
C ALA A 357 0.40 -9.50 -17.14
N SER A 358 1.04 -8.32 -17.12
CA SER A 358 2.44 -8.21 -16.69
C SER A 358 2.65 -8.56 -15.21
N MET A 359 1.62 -8.42 -14.36
CA MET A 359 1.68 -8.89 -12.97
C MET A 359 1.90 -10.40 -12.86
N VAL A 360 1.52 -11.18 -13.87
CA VAL A 360 1.76 -12.64 -13.91
C VAL A 360 3.25 -12.94 -13.72
N LEU A 361 4.15 -12.11 -14.23
CA LEU A 361 5.59 -12.27 -14.04
C LEU A 361 5.97 -12.21 -12.54
N LEU A 362 5.32 -11.37 -11.75
CA LEU A 362 5.55 -11.29 -10.30
C LEU A 362 5.05 -12.53 -9.58
N PHE A 363 3.85 -13.01 -9.93
CA PHE A 363 3.31 -14.27 -9.39
C PHE A 363 4.19 -15.48 -9.75
N MET A 364 4.81 -15.47 -10.92
CA MET A 364 5.70 -16.54 -11.37
C MET A 364 7.06 -16.54 -10.67
N THR A 365 7.57 -15.38 -10.27
CA THR A 365 8.96 -15.23 -9.79
C THR A 365 9.08 -14.93 -8.30
N ALA A 366 7.97 -14.66 -7.61
CA ALA A 366 7.92 -14.42 -6.18
C ALA A 366 6.68 -15.04 -5.53
N SER A 367 6.84 -15.46 -4.27
CA SER A 367 5.85 -16.19 -3.48
C SER A 367 4.93 -15.31 -2.62
N ASP A 368 5.13 -13.99 -2.60
CA ASP A 368 4.32 -13.02 -1.85
C ASP A 368 2.97 -12.73 -2.54
N TRP A 369 2.19 -13.75 -2.88
CA TRP A 369 0.99 -13.60 -3.72
C TRP A 369 -0.09 -12.71 -3.08
N THR A 370 -0.25 -12.77 -1.76
CA THR A 370 -1.14 -11.86 -1.02
C THR A 370 -0.71 -10.41 -1.23
N ARG A 371 0.59 -10.11 -1.16
CA ARG A 371 1.14 -8.76 -1.37
C ARG A 371 0.86 -8.25 -2.78
N TRP A 372 1.04 -9.09 -3.80
CA TRP A 372 0.71 -8.74 -5.19
C TRP A 372 -0.75 -8.35 -5.36
N TRP A 373 -1.66 -9.04 -4.68
CA TRP A 373 -3.07 -8.65 -4.64
C TRP A 373 -3.33 -7.34 -3.89
N VAL A 374 -2.59 -7.05 -2.81
CA VAL A 374 -2.67 -5.76 -2.11
C VAL A 374 -2.27 -4.61 -3.04
N LEU A 375 -1.22 -4.77 -3.85
CA LEU A 375 -0.79 -3.77 -4.83
C LEU A 375 -1.80 -3.60 -5.97
N ILE A 376 -2.36 -4.69 -6.51
CA ILE A 376 -3.48 -4.64 -7.49
C ILE A 376 -4.68 -3.90 -6.87
N THR A 377 -4.97 -4.18 -5.60
CA THR A 377 -6.06 -3.52 -4.88
C THR A 377 -5.80 -2.03 -4.75
N PHE A 378 -4.57 -1.62 -4.39
CA PHE A 378 -4.18 -0.23 -4.35
C PHE A 378 -4.36 0.47 -5.71
N ASP A 379 -3.81 -0.12 -6.78
CA ASP A 379 -3.87 0.40 -8.15
C ASP A 379 -5.29 0.72 -8.60
N VAL A 380 -6.24 -0.18 -8.32
CA VAL A 380 -7.65 0.01 -8.65
C VAL A 380 -8.32 0.97 -7.66
N ALA A 381 -8.10 0.79 -6.36
CA ALA A 381 -8.78 1.51 -5.31
C ALA A 381 -8.47 3.01 -5.33
N VAL A 382 -7.20 3.42 -5.50
CA VAL A 382 -6.82 4.83 -5.51
C VAL A 382 -7.49 5.57 -6.66
N VAL A 383 -7.52 4.96 -7.86
CA VAL A 383 -8.17 5.53 -9.04
C VAL A 383 -9.69 5.55 -8.86
N TYR A 384 -10.27 4.49 -8.28
CA TYR A 384 -11.70 4.41 -8.03
C TYR A 384 -12.17 5.43 -6.98
N ILE A 385 -11.40 5.65 -5.91
CA ILE A 385 -11.65 6.68 -4.91
C ILE A 385 -11.64 8.06 -5.57
N LEU A 386 -10.57 8.39 -6.31
CA LEU A 386 -10.44 9.67 -7.01
C LEU A 386 -11.52 9.87 -8.09
N TYR A 387 -11.96 8.79 -8.72
CA TYR A 387 -13.10 8.80 -9.62
C TYR A 387 -14.42 9.08 -8.88
N ALA A 388 -14.62 8.45 -7.73
CA ALA A 388 -15.87 8.51 -6.97
C ALA A 388 -16.10 9.88 -6.31
N ILE A 389 -15.04 10.57 -5.89
CA ILE A 389 -15.16 11.90 -5.26
C ILE A 389 -15.67 13.00 -6.20
N ASP A 390 -15.67 12.78 -7.51
CA ASP A 390 -16.21 13.72 -8.50
C ASP A 390 -17.62 13.34 -8.97
N ARG A 391 -18.29 12.40 -8.29
CA ARG A 391 -19.59 11.86 -8.69
C ARG A 391 -20.72 12.32 -7.77
N PRO A 392 -21.90 12.67 -8.32
CA PRO A 392 -23.02 13.19 -7.52
C PRO A 392 -23.53 12.20 -6.47
N GLU A 393 -23.33 10.89 -6.69
CA GLU A 393 -23.72 9.85 -5.73
C GLU A 393 -23.02 10.01 -4.37
N ILE A 394 -21.81 10.58 -4.33
CA ILE A 394 -21.10 10.82 -3.07
C ILE A 394 -21.73 11.95 -2.23
N GLU A 395 -22.57 12.79 -2.82
CA GLU A 395 -23.24 13.88 -2.12
C GLU A 395 -24.55 13.43 -1.46
N GLN A 396 -25.02 12.21 -1.79
CA GLN A 396 -26.24 11.65 -1.23
C GLN A 396 -26.08 11.28 0.25
N THR A 397 -27.06 11.67 1.07
CA THR A 397 -27.07 11.36 2.51
C THR A 397 -27.11 9.84 2.75
N PRO A 398 -26.20 9.29 3.59
CA PRO A 398 -26.23 7.87 3.92
C PRO A 398 -27.40 7.53 4.84
N SER A 399 -27.87 6.29 4.75
CA SER A 399 -28.89 5.76 5.68
C SER A 399 -28.27 5.49 7.07
N ARG A 400 -29.09 5.42 8.13
CA ARG A 400 -28.60 5.02 9.47
C ARG A 400 -27.92 3.64 9.46
N ARG A 401 -28.44 2.71 8.66
CA ARG A 401 -27.86 1.37 8.48
C ARG A 401 -26.46 1.45 7.86
N THR A 402 -26.26 2.37 6.92
CA THR A 402 -24.97 2.62 6.27
C THR A 402 -23.93 3.17 7.26
N VAL A 403 -24.34 4.09 8.13
CA VAL A 403 -23.45 4.62 9.20
C VAL A 403 -23.12 3.56 10.25
N ALA A 404 -24.10 2.74 10.65
CA ALA A 404 -23.83 1.63 11.57
C ALA A 404 -22.89 0.58 10.96
N ALA A 405 -23.12 0.19 9.71
CA ALA A 405 -22.23 -0.71 8.97
C ALA A 405 -20.82 -0.13 8.84
N PHE A 406 -20.68 1.18 8.69
CA PHE A 406 -19.38 1.86 8.65
C PHE A 406 -18.57 1.66 9.91
N VAL A 407 -19.16 1.88 11.09
CA VAL A 407 -18.46 1.66 12.36
C VAL A 407 -17.98 0.21 12.48
N VAL A 408 -18.83 -0.76 12.13
CA VAL A 408 -18.48 -2.18 12.17
C VAL A 408 -17.36 -2.51 11.19
N VAL A 409 -17.45 -2.04 9.95
CA VAL A 409 -16.43 -2.31 8.92
C VAL A 409 -15.10 -1.68 9.31
N ILE A 410 -15.09 -0.45 9.82
CA ILE A 410 -13.85 0.18 10.32
C ILE A 410 -13.23 -0.64 11.45
N ALA A 411 -14.03 -1.08 12.43
CA ALA A 411 -13.52 -1.91 13.52
C ALA A 411 -12.92 -3.24 13.03
N LEU A 412 -13.52 -3.86 12.01
CA LEU A 412 -13.00 -5.09 11.40
C LEU A 412 -11.74 -4.86 10.58
N LEU A 413 -11.69 -3.78 9.78
CA LEU A 413 -10.54 -3.45 8.93
C LEU A 413 -9.36 -2.87 9.71
N ALA A 414 -9.59 -2.33 10.91
CA ALA A 414 -8.53 -1.88 11.80
C ALA A 414 -7.65 -3.05 12.28
N ILE A 415 -8.12 -4.30 12.23
CA ILE A 415 -7.30 -5.47 12.60
C ILE A 415 -6.08 -5.52 11.67
N PRO A 416 -4.84 -5.43 12.18
CA PRO A 416 -3.64 -5.29 11.36
C PRO A 416 -3.44 -6.51 10.46
N THR A 417 -3.73 -6.35 9.17
CA THR A 417 -3.45 -7.37 8.16
C THR A 417 -2.08 -7.19 7.51
N GLY A 418 -1.26 -6.23 7.96
CA GLY A 418 0.06 -5.95 7.38
C GLY A 418 0.95 -7.19 7.23
N HIS A 419 0.90 -8.10 8.22
CA HIS A 419 1.59 -9.40 8.17
C HIS A 419 0.94 -10.47 7.29
N THR A 420 -0.33 -10.33 6.93
CA THR A 420 -1.04 -11.30 6.08
C THR A 420 -0.45 -11.37 4.67
N SER A 421 0.31 -10.34 4.27
CA SER A 421 1.14 -10.32 3.06
C SER A 421 2.12 -11.51 2.97
N HIS A 422 2.46 -12.14 4.09
CA HIS A 422 3.34 -13.31 4.19
C HIS A 422 2.59 -14.65 4.35
N VAL A 423 1.25 -14.65 4.42
CA VAL A 423 0.46 -15.90 4.50
C VAL A 423 0.62 -16.67 3.20
N GLY A 424 1.25 -17.85 3.28
CA GLY A 424 1.50 -18.74 2.14
C GLY A 424 2.81 -18.48 1.38
N GLY A 425 3.63 -17.52 1.80
CA GLY A 425 5.03 -17.45 1.38
C GLY A 425 5.86 -18.58 2.04
N PRO A 426 7.12 -18.81 1.63
CA PRO A 426 7.99 -19.69 2.40
C PRO A 426 7.99 -19.16 3.83
N GLY A 427 7.47 -19.97 4.76
CA GLY A 427 7.85 -19.81 6.14
C GLY A 427 9.37 -19.72 6.14
N ILE A 428 9.88 -18.68 6.79
CA ILE A 428 11.18 -18.57 7.46
C ILE A 428 12.22 -19.57 6.93
N PRO A 429 13.41 -19.13 6.43
CA PRO A 429 14.49 -20.05 6.10
C PRO A 429 14.61 -21.09 7.22
N SER A 430 14.31 -22.34 6.88
CA SER A 430 14.22 -23.43 7.83
C SER A 430 15.61 -23.74 8.35
N GLY A 431 16.02 -23.05 9.42
CA GLY A 431 17.25 -23.26 10.15
C GLY A 431 18.54 -22.96 9.36
N PRO A 432 19.68 -22.83 10.07
CA PRO A 432 20.97 -22.93 9.41
C PRO A 432 21.05 -24.30 8.70
N PRO A 433 21.74 -24.40 7.54
CA PRO A 433 22.03 -25.71 6.97
C PRO A 433 22.67 -26.56 8.06
N ALA A 434 22.17 -27.79 8.24
CA ALA A 434 22.84 -28.77 9.08
C ALA A 434 24.32 -28.74 8.70
N ALA A 435 25.19 -28.52 9.70
CA ALA A 435 26.62 -28.54 9.51
C ALA A 435 26.96 -29.81 8.74
N VAL A 436 27.45 -29.65 7.52
CA VAL A 436 28.10 -30.73 6.80
C VAL A 436 29.37 -30.99 7.58
N GLN A 437 29.34 -32.02 8.44
CA GLN A 437 30.54 -32.65 8.97
C GLN A 437 31.26 -33.42 7.87
#